data_AF-A0A316YL23-F1
#
_entry.id   AF-A0A316YL23-F1
#
_cell.length_a   1.000
_cell.length_b   1.000
_cell.length_c   1.000
_cell.angle_alpha   90.00
_cell.angle_beta   90.00
_cell.angle_gamma   90.00
#
_symmetry.space_group_name_H-M   'P 1'
#
loop_
_entity.id
_entity.type
_entity.pdbx_description
1 polymer ?
#
loop_
_entity_poly.entity_id
_entity_poly.type
_entity_poly.pdbx_seq_one_letter_code
_entity_poly.pdbx_strand_id
1 'polypeptide(L)'
;MKKKSSTGGEASHKASVSLPDGLGSAALTFDSLDERAALRFVGHASAGASVLFVGTTRDNFQGKEVVKLEYEAYSELAIKTLQRIVELACHAAGPWPLSQPLASFSSRGSTDNKMEGQSTESKKEEQESERKTEGQAGKQPASRRVYIAHRLGNVPVEQASILVAVSSPHRREAFEVAEWALELVKREAQIWKKEVYKGDADASQWKSNAADTAARAAAADKLP
;
A
#
# COMPACT_ATOMS: atom_id res chain seq x y z
N MET A 1 -43.58 -16.37 -4.90
CA MET A 1 -42.54 -15.33 -4.92
C MET A 1 -41.37 -15.80 -5.79
N LYS A 2 -41.04 -15.07 -6.86
CA LYS A 2 -39.95 -15.40 -7.78
C LYS A 2 -38.60 -15.03 -7.12
N LYS A 3 -37.71 -16.02 -6.93
CA LYS A 3 -36.31 -15.79 -6.58
C LYS A 3 -35.65 -15.04 -7.74
N LYS A 4 -35.22 -13.79 -7.53
CA LYS A 4 -34.28 -13.12 -8.44
C LYS A 4 -32.91 -13.76 -8.23
N SER A 5 -32.45 -14.50 -9.23
CA SER A 5 -31.06 -14.92 -9.37
C SER A 5 -30.22 -13.68 -9.65
N SER A 6 -29.53 -13.14 -8.65
CA SER A 6 -28.47 -12.17 -8.90
C SER A 6 -27.25 -12.93 -9.39
N THR A 7 -26.84 -12.62 -10.62
CA THR A 7 -25.51 -12.92 -11.16
C THR A 7 -24.45 -12.25 -10.29
N GLY A 8 -23.98 -12.93 -9.25
CA GLY A 8 -22.87 -12.49 -8.41
C GLY A 8 -21.57 -13.07 -8.95
N GLY A 9 -20.69 -12.22 -9.48
CA GLY A 9 -19.31 -12.62 -9.73
C GLY A 9 -18.63 -12.99 -8.42
N GLU A 10 -17.73 -13.96 -8.46
CA GLU A 10 -16.98 -14.43 -7.29
C GLU A 10 -16.23 -13.25 -6.64
N ALA A 11 -16.55 -12.96 -5.36
CA ALA A 11 -16.09 -11.75 -4.67
C ALA A 11 -14.56 -11.64 -4.60
N SER A 12 -13.89 -12.80 -4.48
CA SER A 12 -12.43 -12.95 -4.51
C SER A 12 -11.98 -13.56 -5.83
N HIS A 13 -11.17 -12.82 -6.57
CA HIS A 13 -10.51 -13.29 -7.79
C HIS A 13 -9.12 -12.64 -7.94
N LYS A 14 -8.29 -13.23 -8.81
CA LYS A 14 -6.97 -12.69 -9.14
C LYS A 14 -7.11 -11.36 -9.87
N ALA A 15 -6.35 -10.35 -9.46
CA ALA A 15 -6.35 -9.04 -10.09
C ALA A 15 -4.93 -8.45 -10.03
N SER A 16 -4.55 -7.69 -11.05
CA SER A 16 -3.24 -7.02 -11.06
C SER A 16 -3.33 -5.72 -11.85
N VAL A 17 -2.51 -4.76 -11.46
CA VAL A 17 -2.41 -3.47 -12.14
C VAL A 17 -0.95 -3.02 -12.16
N SER A 18 -0.57 -2.34 -13.24
CA SER A 18 0.71 -1.64 -13.35
C SER A 18 0.41 -0.19 -13.68
N LEU A 19 1.15 0.73 -13.08
CA LEU A 19 1.03 2.15 -13.40
C LEU A 19 1.56 2.41 -14.82
N PRO A 20 0.99 3.37 -15.56
CA PRO A 20 1.39 3.65 -16.95
C PRO A 20 2.86 4.02 -17.12
N ASP A 21 3.48 4.62 -16.10
CA ASP A 21 4.88 5.02 -16.09
C ASP A 21 5.85 3.88 -15.72
N GLY A 22 5.32 2.70 -15.41
CA GLY A 22 6.10 1.52 -15.03
C GLY A 22 6.83 1.65 -13.68
N LEU A 23 6.50 2.65 -12.86
CA LEU A 23 7.11 2.83 -11.54
C LEU A 23 6.45 1.94 -10.47
N GLY A 24 5.16 1.63 -10.65
CA GLY A 24 4.36 0.96 -9.65
C GLY A 24 3.61 -0.26 -10.18
N SER A 25 3.44 -1.29 -9.35
CA SER A 25 2.49 -2.37 -9.62
C SER A 25 1.87 -2.93 -8.34
N ALA A 26 0.61 -3.37 -8.43
CA ALA A 26 -0.10 -4.07 -7.38
C ALA A 26 -0.73 -5.38 -7.88
N ALA A 27 -0.82 -6.40 -7.02
CA ALA A 27 -1.43 -7.69 -7.35
C ALA A 27 -2.18 -8.33 -6.17
N LEU A 28 -3.30 -8.97 -6.49
CA LEU A 28 -4.01 -9.96 -5.69
C LEU A 28 -3.87 -11.31 -6.39
N THR A 29 -3.35 -12.34 -5.73
CA THR A 29 -3.08 -13.64 -6.37
C THR A 29 -3.35 -14.80 -5.43
N PHE A 30 -3.66 -15.98 -5.96
CA PHE A 30 -3.73 -17.22 -5.18
C PHE A 30 -2.39 -17.98 -5.16
N ASP A 31 -1.47 -17.58 -6.04
CA ASP A 31 -0.13 -18.16 -6.17
C ASP A 31 0.76 -17.77 -4.98
N SER A 32 1.79 -18.57 -4.70
CA SER A 32 2.85 -18.15 -3.78
C SER A 32 3.56 -16.90 -4.30
N LEU A 33 3.92 -16.01 -3.38
CA LEU A 33 4.58 -14.74 -3.71
C LEU A 33 6.09 -14.99 -3.95
N ASP A 34 6.65 -14.34 -4.97
CA ASP A 34 8.08 -14.42 -5.31
C ASP A 34 8.80 -13.13 -4.87
N GLU A 35 9.57 -13.22 -3.77
CA GLU A 35 10.33 -12.12 -3.19
C GLU A 35 11.39 -11.58 -4.17
N ARG A 36 12.01 -12.48 -4.95
CA ARG A 36 13.04 -12.08 -5.92
C ARG A 36 12.40 -11.36 -7.10
N ALA A 37 11.20 -11.75 -7.53
CA ALA A 37 10.46 -11.02 -8.56
C ALA A 37 10.10 -9.60 -8.09
N ALA A 38 9.65 -9.45 -6.84
CA ALA A 38 9.36 -8.14 -6.26
C ALA A 38 10.60 -7.23 -6.23
N LEU A 39 11.74 -7.77 -5.78
CA LEU A 39 13.02 -7.03 -5.77
C LEU A 39 13.52 -6.68 -7.17
N ARG A 40 13.36 -7.59 -8.15
CA ARG A 40 13.69 -7.31 -9.56
C ARG A 40 12.82 -6.20 -10.13
N PHE A 41 11.52 -6.19 -9.83
CA PHE A 41 10.60 -5.17 -10.32
C PHE A 41 10.99 -3.76 -9.84
N VAL A 42 11.32 -3.60 -8.57
CA VAL A 42 11.71 -2.29 -8.01
C VAL A 42 13.16 -1.92 -8.31
N GLY A 43 13.98 -2.85 -8.78
CA GLY A 43 15.38 -2.57 -9.13
C GLY A 43 15.52 -1.47 -10.20
N HIS A 44 16.38 -0.50 -9.95
CA HIS A 44 16.65 0.59 -10.90
C HIS A 44 18.05 1.17 -10.75
N ALA A 45 18.67 1.61 -11.85
CA ALA A 45 20.04 2.15 -11.85
C ALA A 45 20.20 3.42 -11.00
N SER A 46 19.13 4.20 -10.81
CA SER A 46 19.15 5.38 -9.94
C SER A 46 18.88 5.09 -8.46
N ALA A 47 18.48 3.85 -8.11
CA ALA A 47 18.18 3.48 -6.74
C ALA A 47 19.46 3.14 -5.96
N GLY A 48 19.62 3.73 -4.78
CA GLY A 48 20.71 3.44 -3.85
C GLY A 48 20.31 2.44 -2.77
N ALA A 49 19.02 2.13 -2.66
CA ALA A 49 18.47 1.16 -1.73
C ALA A 49 17.18 0.54 -2.26
N SER A 50 16.99 -0.74 -1.93
CA SER A 50 15.71 -1.44 -2.06
C SER A 50 15.37 -2.08 -0.71
N VAL A 51 14.13 -1.91 -0.29
CA VAL A 51 13.57 -2.52 0.93
C VAL A 51 12.46 -3.47 0.50
N LEU A 52 12.42 -4.66 1.10
CA LEU A 52 11.34 -5.61 0.96
C LEU A 52 10.80 -5.96 2.35
N PHE A 53 9.52 -5.72 2.56
CA PHE A 53 8.76 -6.28 3.66
C PHE A 53 8.08 -7.57 3.20
N VAL A 54 8.16 -8.60 4.04
CA VAL A 54 7.50 -9.89 3.85
C VAL A 54 6.62 -10.17 5.07
N GLY A 55 5.30 -10.17 4.89
CA GLY A 55 4.37 -10.59 5.93
C GLY A 55 4.15 -12.09 5.85
N THR A 56 4.53 -12.84 6.88
CA THR A 56 4.42 -14.31 6.92
C THR A 56 3.38 -14.79 7.91
N THR A 57 2.79 -15.96 7.63
CA THR A 57 1.92 -16.65 8.59
C THR A 57 2.75 -17.23 9.73
N ARG A 58 2.34 -16.94 10.97
CA ARG A 58 2.93 -17.54 12.19
C ARG A 58 2.16 -18.78 12.61
N ASP A 59 2.82 -19.65 13.37
CA ASP A 59 2.30 -20.91 13.90
C ASP A 59 1.46 -20.75 15.17
N ASN A 60 1.46 -19.57 15.79
CA ASN A 60 0.72 -19.31 17.01
C ASN A 60 -0.05 -17.99 16.98
N PHE A 61 -1.28 -18.03 17.51
CA PHE A 61 -2.05 -16.84 17.85
C PHE A 61 -2.80 -17.05 19.16
N GLN A 62 -2.53 -16.19 20.16
CA GLN A 62 -3.17 -16.23 21.48
C GLN A 62 -3.10 -17.62 22.16
N GLY A 63 -1.97 -18.32 22.02
CA GLY A 63 -1.76 -19.63 22.64
C GLY A 63 -2.35 -20.82 21.87
N LYS A 64 -3.01 -20.57 20.72
CA LYS A 64 -3.53 -21.62 19.83
C LYS A 64 -2.59 -21.88 18.65
N GLU A 65 -2.42 -23.15 18.28
CA GLU A 65 -1.63 -23.58 17.12
C GLU A 65 -2.39 -23.28 15.83
N VAL A 66 -1.86 -22.35 15.04
CA VAL A 66 -2.34 -21.94 13.71
C VAL A 66 -1.67 -22.81 12.66
N VAL A 67 -2.46 -23.39 11.75
CA VAL A 67 -1.94 -24.22 10.65
C VAL A 67 -1.86 -23.48 9.32
N LYS A 68 -2.72 -22.48 9.13
CA LYS A 68 -2.74 -21.59 7.96
C LYS A 68 -3.59 -20.35 8.25
N LEU A 69 -3.43 -19.33 7.42
CA LEU A 69 -4.41 -18.28 7.24
C LEU A 69 -5.22 -18.54 5.97
N GLU A 70 -6.48 -18.15 5.99
CA GLU A 70 -7.32 -18.02 4.80
C GLU A 70 -7.57 -16.53 4.55
N TYR A 71 -7.34 -16.08 3.31
CA TYR A 71 -7.54 -14.71 2.90
C TYR A 71 -8.62 -14.60 1.83
N GLU A 72 -9.57 -13.69 2.05
CA GLU A 72 -10.57 -13.29 1.07
C GLU A 72 -10.47 -11.79 0.83
N ALA A 73 -10.87 -11.35 -0.35
CA ALA A 73 -10.92 -9.95 -0.71
C ALA A 73 -12.20 -9.63 -1.46
N TYR A 74 -12.59 -8.35 -1.41
CA TYR A 74 -13.44 -7.77 -2.44
C TYR A 74 -12.50 -7.25 -3.51
N SER A 75 -12.11 -8.13 -4.44
CA SER A 75 -10.94 -7.91 -5.31
C SER A 75 -11.01 -6.61 -6.10
N GLU A 76 -12.18 -6.24 -6.62
CA GLU A 76 -12.40 -4.99 -7.38
C GLU A 76 -12.04 -3.73 -6.59
N LEU A 77 -12.44 -3.68 -5.31
CA LEU A 77 -12.16 -2.52 -4.45
C LEU A 77 -10.75 -2.61 -3.88
N ALA A 78 -10.33 -3.80 -3.44
CA ALA A 78 -9.00 -4.02 -2.90
C ALA A 78 -7.91 -3.64 -3.92
N ILE A 79 -8.00 -4.08 -5.18
CA ILE A 79 -6.98 -3.75 -6.19
C ILE A 79 -6.94 -2.25 -6.50
N LYS A 80 -8.08 -1.55 -6.51
CA LYS A 80 -8.14 -0.10 -6.68
C LYS A 80 -7.50 0.63 -5.50
N THR A 81 -7.74 0.17 -4.28
CA THR A 81 -7.06 0.69 -3.08
C THR A 81 -5.54 0.48 -3.17
N LEU A 82 -5.09 -0.72 -3.52
CA LEU A 82 -3.66 -1.01 -3.68
C LEU A 82 -3.03 -0.16 -4.78
N GLN A 83 -3.71 0.01 -5.92
CA GLN A 83 -3.27 0.87 -7.02
C GLN A 83 -3.01 2.30 -6.53
N ARG A 84 -3.98 2.87 -5.79
CA ARG A 84 -3.86 4.23 -5.27
C ARG A 84 -2.72 4.38 -4.27
N ILE A 85 -2.51 3.38 -3.39
CA ILE A 85 -1.38 3.37 -2.46
C ILE A 85 -0.06 3.37 -3.24
N VAL A 86 0.06 2.51 -4.27
CA VAL A 86 1.25 2.42 -5.11
C VAL A 86 1.52 3.72 -5.87
N GLU A 87 0.49 4.33 -6.46
CA GLU A 87 0.58 5.64 -7.15
C GLU A 87 1.11 6.72 -6.21
N LEU A 88 0.50 6.87 -5.03
CA LEU A 88 0.95 7.85 -4.05
C LEU A 88 2.38 7.54 -3.54
N ALA A 89 2.71 6.27 -3.32
CA ALA A 89 4.05 5.86 -2.89
C ALA A 89 5.13 6.20 -3.94
N CYS A 90 4.78 6.13 -5.24
CA CYS A 90 5.68 6.49 -6.33
C CYS A 90 5.82 8.02 -6.48
N HIS A 91 4.72 8.77 -6.40
CA HIS A 91 4.67 10.16 -6.86
C HIS A 91 4.58 11.22 -5.78
N ALA A 92 4.00 10.90 -4.61
CA ALA A 92 3.82 11.91 -3.57
C ALA A 92 5.18 12.32 -3.00
N ALA A 93 5.39 13.62 -2.83
CA ALA A 93 6.48 14.11 -1.99
C ALA A 93 6.14 13.81 -0.52
N GLY A 94 7.14 13.42 0.27
CA GLY A 94 6.95 13.25 1.71
C GLY A 94 6.53 14.56 2.40
N PRO A 95 6.18 14.50 3.70
CA PRO A 95 6.34 13.35 4.60
C PRO A 95 5.27 12.27 4.40
N TRP A 96 5.55 11.05 4.86
CA TRP A 96 4.65 9.88 4.80
C TRP A 96 4.09 9.54 6.19
N PRO A 97 3.14 10.32 6.73
CA PRO A 97 2.62 10.11 8.08
C PRO A 97 1.79 8.82 8.16
N LEU A 98 2.08 7.98 9.16
CA LEU A 98 1.39 6.69 9.36
C LEU A 98 -0.08 6.84 9.79
N SER A 99 -0.42 7.96 10.43
CA SER A 99 -1.74 8.20 11.03
C SER A 99 -2.81 8.75 10.06
N GLN A 100 -2.43 9.21 8.87
CA GLN A 100 -3.38 9.85 7.95
C GLN A 100 -4.06 8.84 7.01
N PRO A 101 -5.39 8.90 6.82
CA PRO A 101 -6.10 7.99 5.92
C PRO A 101 -5.73 8.24 4.46
N LEU A 102 -6.00 7.26 3.59
CA LEU A 102 -5.66 7.34 2.16
C LEU A 102 -6.30 8.55 1.46
N ALA A 103 -7.49 8.96 1.92
CA ALA A 103 -8.22 10.10 1.39
C ALA A 103 -7.53 11.46 1.64
N SER A 104 -6.63 11.55 2.63
CA SER A 104 -5.89 12.78 2.93
C SER A 104 -4.80 13.11 1.92
N PHE A 105 -4.46 12.17 1.03
CA PHE A 105 -3.42 12.34 0.02
C PHE A 105 -4.04 12.62 -1.35
N SER A 106 -3.60 13.72 -1.98
CA SER A 106 -3.86 14.00 -3.39
C SER A 106 -2.65 13.57 -4.22
N SER A 107 -2.88 12.83 -5.30
CA SER A 107 -1.89 12.76 -6.37
C SER A 107 -1.81 14.17 -6.97
N ARG A 108 -0.65 14.81 -6.89
CA ARG A 108 -0.47 16.10 -7.56
C ARG A 108 -0.57 15.84 -9.06
N GLY A 109 -1.69 16.24 -9.67
CA GLY A 109 -1.84 16.21 -11.13
C GLY A 109 -3.26 16.03 -11.66
N SER A 110 -4.17 16.97 -11.39
CA SER A 110 -5.25 17.29 -12.33
C SER A 110 -5.42 18.80 -12.34
N THR A 111 -4.73 19.46 -13.25
CA THR A 111 -4.97 20.88 -13.53
C THR A 111 -6.21 20.99 -14.40
N ASP A 112 -7.39 21.09 -13.78
CA ASP A 112 -8.56 21.65 -14.45
C ASP A 112 -8.34 23.15 -14.58
N ASN A 113 -7.91 23.56 -15.78
CA ASN A 113 -7.63 24.95 -16.11
C ASN A 113 -8.97 25.67 -16.31
N LYS A 114 -9.52 26.29 -15.26
CA LYS A 114 -10.62 27.25 -15.39
C LYS A 114 -10.04 28.63 -15.67
N MET A 115 -10.00 28.98 -16.95
CA MET A 115 -9.78 30.36 -17.41
C MET A 115 -10.95 31.24 -16.95
N GLU A 116 -10.71 32.12 -16.00
CA GLU A 116 -11.43 33.39 -15.87
C GLU A 116 -10.38 34.48 -15.72
N GLY A 117 -10.27 35.33 -16.74
CA GLY A 117 -9.43 36.52 -16.71
C GLY A 117 -10.19 37.69 -16.11
N GLN A 118 -9.48 38.53 -15.36
CA GLN A 118 -9.59 39.99 -15.45
C GLN A 118 -8.36 40.66 -14.84
N SER A 119 -7.89 41.67 -15.56
CA SER A 119 -6.88 42.70 -15.25
C SER A 119 -7.08 43.34 -13.88
N THR A 120 -6.07 43.86 -13.17
CA THR A 120 -5.38 45.12 -13.51
C THR A 120 -4.04 45.32 -12.80
N GLU A 121 -3.15 45.98 -13.51
CA GLU A 121 -1.92 46.70 -13.16
C GLU A 121 -1.85 47.30 -11.74
N SER A 122 -0.75 47.06 -11.01
CA SER A 122 0.00 48.08 -10.24
C SER A 122 1.39 47.55 -9.87
N LYS A 123 2.40 48.22 -10.41
CA LYS A 123 3.82 47.91 -10.40
C LYS A 123 4.52 48.61 -9.22
N LYS A 124 5.63 47.99 -8.79
CA LYS A 124 6.80 48.59 -8.11
C LYS A 124 6.64 48.92 -6.62
N GLU A 125 7.10 48.01 -5.76
CA GLU A 125 7.96 48.35 -4.60
C GLU A 125 8.60 47.14 -3.87
N GLU A 126 8.65 45.94 -4.47
CA GLU A 126 9.17 44.74 -3.79
C GLU A 126 10.35 44.09 -4.52
N GLN A 127 11.26 44.89 -5.07
CA GLN A 127 12.40 44.43 -5.90
C GLN A 127 13.78 44.46 -5.20
N GLU A 128 13.84 44.46 -3.86
CA GLU A 128 15.13 44.45 -3.14
C GLU A 128 15.21 43.45 -1.97
N SER A 129 14.53 42.30 -2.08
CA SER A 129 14.81 41.11 -1.26
C SER A 129 15.24 39.88 -2.07
N GLU A 130 15.23 39.98 -3.41
CA GLU A 130 15.59 38.92 -4.36
C GLU A 130 17.10 38.81 -4.60
N ARG A 131 17.92 38.62 -3.57
CA ARG A 131 19.31 38.12 -3.73
C ARG A 131 19.72 37.28 -2.53
N LYS A 132 19.07 36.12 -2.36
CA LYS A 132 19.59 34.93 -1.63
C LYS A 132 18.56 33.80 -1.64
N THR A 133 18.29 33.22 -2.82
CA THR A 133 17.72 31.87 -2.94
C THR A 133 17.95 31.28 -4.33
N GLU A 134 19.08 31.61 -4.95
CA GLU A 134 19.55 30.88 -6.14
C GLU A 134 20.35 29.67 -5.67
N GLY A 135 19.70 28.51 -5.63
CA GLY A 135 20.40 27.25 -5.43
C GLY A 135 19.58 26.14 -4.77
N GLN A 136 18.40 25.80 -5.30
CA GLN A 136 17.79 24.46 -5.29
C GLN A 136 16.30 24.54 -5.65
N ALA A 137 15.93 24.40 -6.93
CA ALA A 137 14.56 24.04 -7.31
C ALA A 137 14.50 23.58 -8.77
N GLY A 138 14.59 22.26 -8.95
CA GLY A 138 14.50 21.60 -10.26
C GLY A 138 15.01 20.17 -10.24
N LYS A 139 15.06 19.52 -9.07
CA LYS A 139 15.37 18.09 -9.00
C LYS A 139 14.06 17.36 -9.22
N GLN A 140 13.87 16.82 -10.43
CA GLN A 140 12.84 15.80 -10.67
C GLN A 140 12.90 14.81 -9.50
N PRO A 141 11.77 14.47 -8.85
CA PRO A 141 11.82 13.54 -7.74
C PRO A 141 12.48 12.26 -8.24
N ALA A 142 13.50 11.85 -7.49
CA ALA A 142 14.06 10.52 -7.53
C ALA A 142 12.96 9.49 -7.84
N SER A 143 13.10 8.75 -8.95
CA SER A 143 12.10 7.79 -9.40
C SER A 143 11.99 6.62 -8.41
N ARG A 144 11.10 6.75 -7.42
CA ARG A 144 10.71 5.65 -6.54
C ARG A 144 9.98 4.60 -7.36
N ARG A 145 10.25 3.33 -7.07
CA ARG A 145 9.49 2.20 -7.62
C ARG A 145 8.89 1.40 -6.49
N VAL A 146 7.66 0.95 -6.67
CA VAL A 146 6.86 0.34 -5.60
C VAL A 146 6.12 -0.88 -6.13
N TYR A 147 6.19 -1.98 -5.39
CA TYR A 147 5.47 -3.20 -5.70
C TYR A 147 4.71 -3.69 -4.46
N ILE A 148 3.42 -4.00 -4.61
CA ILE A 148 2.61 -4.61 -3.55
C ILE A 148 1.93 -5.86 -4.10
N ALA A 149 2.13 -7.00 -3.46
CA ALA A 149 1.37 -8.20 -3.77
C ALA A 149 0.76 -8.80 -2.52
N HIS A 150 -0.52 -9.14 -2.58
CA HIS A 150 -1.22 -9.84 -1.51
C HIS A 150 -1.73 -11.19 -1.99
N ARG A 151 -1.41 -12.23 -1.24
CA ARG A 151 -1.89 -13.60 -1.48
C ARG A 151 -3.29 -13.78 -0.90
N LEU A 152 -4.17 -14.38 -1.68
CA LEU A 152 -5.52 -14.80 -1.33
C LEU A 152 -5.59 -16.32 -1.15
N GLY A 153 -6.68 -16.80 -0.55
CA GLY A 153 -6.88 -18.20 -0.24
C GLY A 153 -5.95 -18.67 0.88
N ASN A 154 -5.49 -19.91 0.77
CA ASN A 154 -4.71 -20.58 1.82
C ASN A 154 -3.26 -20.12 1.84
N VAL A 155 -2.80 -19.63 3.00
CA VAL A 155 -1.41 -19.27 3.27
C VAL A 155 -0.92 -20.06 4.49
N PRO A 156 -0.23 -21.20 4.27
CA PRO A 156 0.35 -22.00 5.34
C PRO A 156 1.31 -21.22 6.23
N VAL A 157 1.61 -21.75 7.42
CA VAL A 157 2.69 -21.25 8.29
C VAL A 157 4.00 -21.10 7.50
N GLU A 158 4.76 -20.07 7.86
CA GLU A 158 6.04 -19.67 7.24
C GLU A 158 5.94 -19.10 5.81
N GLN A 159 4.75 -19.13 5.20
CA GLN A 159 4.56 -18.61 3.84
C GLN A 159 4.18 -17.13 3.84
N ALA A 160 4.62 -16.41 2.80
CA ALA A 160 4.30 -15.00 2.61
C ALA A 160 2.82 -14.80 2.21
N SER A 161 2.13 -13.93 2.94
CA SER A 161 0.79 -13.44 2.61
C SER A 161 0.82 -12.07 1.94
N ILE A 162 1.83 -11.25 2.18
CA ILE A 162 1.99 -9.94 1.55
C ILE A 162 3.46 -9.61 1.32
N LEU A 163 3.75 -9.01 0.17
CA LEU A 163 5.01 -8.35 -0.14
C LEU A 163 4.77 -6.85 -0.35
N VAL A 164 5.65 -6.03 0.23
CA VAL A 164 5.77 -4.60 -0.09
C VAL A 164 7.23 -4.32 -0.40
N ALA A 165 7.55 -4.02 -1.65
CA ALA A 165 8.90 -3.68 -2.08
C ALA A 165 8.96 -2.22 -2.52
N VAL A 166 10.02 -1.52 -2.13
CA VAL A 166 10.25 -0.12 -2.48
C VAL A 166 11.72 0.10 -2.79
N SER A 167 12.01 0.82 -3.88
CA SER A 167 13.36 1.33 -4.15
C SER A 167 13.40 2.85 -4.12
N SER A 168 14.49 3.42 -3.62
CA SER A 168 14.77 4.86 -3.63
C SER A 168 16.28 5.12 -3.76
N PRO A 169 16.71 6.31 -4.23
CA PRO A 169 18.11 6.72 -4.12
C PRO A 169 18.66 6.74 -2.69
N HIS A 170 17.81 6.91 -1.67
CA HIS A 170 18.22 7.00 -0.28
C HIS A 170 17.47 6.01 0.61
N ARG A 171 18.21 5.20 1.37
CA ARG A 171 17.66 4.13 2.23
C ARG A 171 16.54 4.56 3.17
N ARG A 172 16.63 5.78 3.73
CA ARG A 172 15.64 6.28 4.70
C ARG A 172 14.26 6.39 4.06
N GLU A 173 14.19 6.96 2.86
CA GLU A 173 12.95 7.08 2.11
C GLU A 173 12.38 5.70 1.75
N ALA A 174 13.22 4.73 1.37
CA ALA A 174 12.75 3.37 1.08
C ALA A 174 12.08 2.70 2.30
N PHE A 175 12.64 2.86 3.51
CA PHE A 175 12.04 2.34 4.74
C PHE A 175 10.72 3.04 5.07
N GLU A 176 10.70 4.37 5.08
CA GLU A 176 9.52 5.16 5.44
C GLU A 176 8.35 4.89 4.49
N VAL A 177 8.60 4.82 3.18
CA VAL A 177 7.56 4.54 2.18
C VAL A 177 7.05 3.11 2.27
N ALA A 178 7.93 2.12 2.52
CA ALA A 178 7.52 0.73 2.64
C ALA A 178 6.60 0.51 3.87
N GLU A 179 6.96 1.09 5.01
CA GLU A 179 6.12 1.06 6.22
C GLU A 179 4.79 1.77 6.00
N TRP A 180 4.83 2.98 5.45
CA TRP A 180 3.64 3.77 5.16
C TRP A 180 2.66 3.04 4.23
N ALA A 181 3.17 2.45 3.14
CA ALA A 181 2.36 1.69 2.20
C ALA A 181 1.74 0.46 2.88
N LEU A 182 2.51 -0.29 3.67
CA LEU A 182 2.00 -1.45 4.40
C LEU A 182 0.87 -1.07 5.37
N GLU A 183 1.04 -0.01 6.14
CA GLU A 183 0.03 0.43 7.11
C GLU A 183 -1.26 0.93 6.42
N LEU A 184 -1.15 1.56 5.24
CA LEU A 184 -2.31 1.89 4.43
C LEU A 184 -3.02 0.63 3.88
N VAL A 185 -2.28 -0.38 3.43
CA VAL A 185 -2.89 -1.64 2.99
C VAL A 185 -3.69 -2.27 4.13
N LYS A 186 -3.09 -2.36 5.33
CA LYS A 186 -3.78 -2.90 6.52
C LYS A 186 -4.95 -2.06 6.99
N ARG A 187 -4.99 -0.76 6.68
CA ARG A 187 -6.10 0.09 7.11
C ARG A 187 -7.25 0.10 6.10
N GLU A 188 -6.93 0.14 4.81
CA GLU A 188 -7.87 0.58 3.77
C GLU A 188 -8.23 -0.54 2.78
N ALA A 189 -7.40 -1.57 2.64
CA ALA A 189 -7.66 -2.63 1.66
C ALA A 189 -8.75 -3.57 2.17
N GLN A 190 -9.75 -3.82 1.33
CA GLN A 190 -10.87 -4.73 1.59
C GLN A 190 -10.43 -6.19 1.45
N ILE A 191 -9.55 -6.60 2.35
CA ILE A 191 -8.99 -7.93 2.49
C ILE A 191 -9.26 -8.39 3.92
N TRP A 192 -9.75 -9.60 4.06
CA TRP A 192 -10.05 -10.23 5.34
C TRP A 192 -9.17 -11.46 5.49
N LYS A 193 -8.79 -11.74 6.74
CA LYS A 193 -8.04 -12.93 7.13
C LYS A 193 -8.87 -13.77 8.09
N LYS A 194 -8.65 -15.07 8.07
CA LYS A 194 -9.18 -16.01 9.06
C LYS A 194 -8.06 -16.95 9.47
N GLU A 195 -7.77 -17.03 10.77
CA GLU A 195 -6.86 -18.04 11.30
C GLU A 195 -7.55 -19.41 11.32
N VAL A 196 -6.87 -20.45 10.82
CA VAL A 196 -7.33 -21.84 10.94
C VAL A 196 -6.45 -22.56 11.93
N TYR A 197 -7.07 -23.14 12.97
CA TYR A 197 -6.37 -23.80 14.07
C TYR A 197 -6.33 -25.32 13.89
N LYS A 198 -5.31 -25.94 14.49
CA LYS A 198 -5.22 -27.40 14.52
C LYS A 198 -6.29 -28.00 15.42
N GLY A 199 -7.03 -28.99 14.90
CA GLY A 199 -8.01 -29.75 15.67
C GLY A 199 -9.33 -29.03 15.96
N ASP A 200 -9.49 -27.77 15.53
CA ASP A 200 -10.72 -27.00 15.71
C ASP A 200 -10.87 -25.98 14.57
N ALA A 201 -11.44 -26.45 13.45
CA ALA A 201 -11.70 -25.60 12.29
C ALA A 201 -12.83 -24.59 12.55
N ASP A 202 -13.75 -24.90 13.47
CA ASP A 202 -14.95 -24.12 13.74
C ASP A 202 -14.69 -22.94 14.71
N ALA A 203 -13.58 -22.95 15.47
CA ALA A 203 -13.14 -21.81 16.27
C ALA A 203 -12.60 -20.61 15.46
N SER A 204 -12.56 -20.73 14.13
CA SER A 204 -12.00 -19.73 13.21
C SER A 204 -12.97 -18.56 12.98
N GLN A 205 -12.47 -17.33 13.00
CA GLN A 205 -13.28 -16.12 12.73
C GLN A 205 -12.63 -15.23 11.68
N TRP A 206 -13.44 -14.70 10.75
CA TRP A 206 -13.00 -13.69 9.80
C TRP A 206 -12.75 -12.36 10.51
N LYS A 207 -11.58 -11.78 10.27
CA LYS A 207 -11.17 -10.47 10.76
C LYS A 207 -10.82 -9.58 9.58
N SER A 208 -11.34 -8.35 9.58
CA SER A 208 -10.87 -7.31 8.67
C SER A 208 -9.50 -6.81 9.11
N ASN A 209 -8.74 -6.23 8.18
CA ASN A 209 -7.44 -5.67 8.53
C ASN A 209 -7.56 -4.53 9.58
N ALA A 210 -8.62 -3.71 9.53
CA ALA A 210 -8.85 -2.63 10.50
C ALA A 210 -9.10 -3.15 11.94
N ALA A 211 -9.83 -4.26 12.10
CA ALA A 211 -10.09 -4.86 13.42
C ALA A 211 -8.82 -5.44 14.06
N ASP A 212 -7.87 -5.94 13.25
CA ASP A 212 -6.60 -6.48 13.73
C ASP A 212 -5.60 -5.38 14.14
N THR A 213 -5.61 -4.24 13.43
CA THR A 213 -4.78 -3.06 13.78
C THR A 213 -5.15 -2.51 15.15
N ALA A 214 -6.44 -2.38 15.46
CA ALA A 214 -6.90 -1.93 16.77
C ALA A 214 -6.52 -2.91 17.90
N ALA A 215 -6.63 -4.22 17.66
CA ALA A 215 -6.23 -5.25 18.62
C ALA A 215 -4.71 -5.26 18.90
N ARG A 216 -3.88 -4.96 17.89
CA ARG A 216 -2.42 -4.87 18.02
C ARG A 216 -1.96 -3.59 18.73
N ALA A 217 -2.58 -2.44 18.43
CA ALA A 217 -2.30 -1.20 19.15
C ALA A 217 -2.57 -1.34 20.66
N ALA A 218 -3.69 -1.98 21.02
CA ALA A 218 -4.03 -2.28 22.41
C ALA A 218 -3.10 -3.29 23.11
N ALA A 219 -2.36 -4.11 22.34
CA ALA A 219 -1.39 -5.07 22.86
C ALA A 219 0.03 -4.48 22.94
N ALA A 220 0.38 -3.54 22.07
CA ALA A 220 1.67 -2.84 22.09
C ALA A 220 1.80 -1.91 23.32
N ASP A 221 0.69 -1.32 23.78
CA ASP A 221 0.61 -0.51 25.01
C ASP A 221 0.76 -1.34 26.31
N LYS A 222 0.89 -2.67 26.20
CA LYS A 222 1.02 -3.61 27.33
C LYS A 222 2.37 -4.31 27.42
N LEU A 223 3.35 -3.87 26.63
CA LEU A 223 4.74 -4.32 26.81
C LEU A 223 5.42 -3.47 27.90
N PRO A 224 6.24 -4.08 28.78
CA PRO A 224 6.90 -3.39 29.89
C PRO A 224 7.95 -2.37 29.42
#